data_AF-A0A7J7UKX7-F1
#
_entry.id   AF-A0A7J7UKX7-F1
#
_cell.length_a   1.000
_cell.length_b   1.000
_cell.length_c   1.000
_cell.angle_alpha   90.00
_cell.angle_beta   90.00
_cell.angle_gamma   90.00
#
_symmetry.space_group_name_H-M   'P 1'
#
loop_
_entity.id
_entity.type
_entity.pdbx_description
1 polymer ?
#
loop_
_entity_poly.entity_id
_entity_poly.type
_entity_poly.pdbx_seq_one_letter_code
_entity_poly.pdbx_strand_id
1 'polypeptide(L)'
;MLFPNREFSWLRHTLIATGLLTCINLLVIFAPNILGIFGVIGATSAPCLIFIFPAIFYFRIVPTEKEPARSTPKILALCFAGLGLLLMTMSLSFIIIDWLSGTSRHGGSH
;
A
#
# COMPACT_ATOMS: atom_id res chain seq x y z
N MET A 1 2.59 10.71 -16.21
CA MET A 1 3.83 10.34 -16.94
C MET A 1 4.90 11.35 -16.56
N LEU A 2 5.76 11.03 -15.58
CA LEU A 2 6.56 12.01 -14.83
C LEU A 2 7.96 12.32 -15.42
N PHE A 3 8.24 11.94 -16.66
CA PHE A 3 9.46 12.35 -17.39
C PHE A 3 9.17 12.42 -18.90
N PRO A 4 8.86 13.59 -19.46
CA PRO A 4 8.60 13.74 -20.90
C PRO A 4 9.89 13.78 -21.76
N ASN A 5 11.05 13.35 -21.23
CA ASN A 5 12.36 13.56 -21.87
C ASN A 5 13.40 12.44 -21.62
N ARG A 6 12.98 11.21 -21.32
CA ARG A 6 13.89 10.05 -21.27
C ARG A 6 13.28 8.86 -21.99
N GLU A 7 14.09 8.28 -22.86
CA GLU A 7 13.77 7.20 -23.79
C GLU A 7 13.17 6.00 -23.05
N PHE A 8 12.23 5.32 -23.70
CA PHE A 8 11.58 4.11 -23.23
C PHE A 8 12.64 3.05 -22.90
N SER A 9 13.06 3.00 -21.64
CA SER A 9 14.08 2.06 -21.18
C SER A 9 13.42 0.71 -20.95
N TRP A 10 13.53 -0.18 -21.92
CA TRP A 10 13.13 -1.59 -21.81
C TRP A 10 13.62 -2.20 -20.50
N LEU A 11 14.86 -1.91 -20.09
CA LEU A 11 15.44 -2.42 -18.86
C LEU A 11 14.65 -1.98 -17.61
N ARG A 12 14.25 -0.72 -17.51
CA ARG A 12 13.41 -0.23 -16.39
C ARG A 12 12.02 -0.86 -16.42
N HIS A 13 11.42 -0.98 -17.59
CA HIS A 13 10.09 -1.56 -17.73
C HIS A 13 10.10 -3.06 -17.37
N THR A 14 11.06 -3.82 -17.88
CA THR A 14 11.28 -5.22 -17.55
C THR A 14 11.57 -5.39 -16.06
N LEU A 15 12.37 -4.53 -15.44
CA LEU A 15 12.67 -4.63 -14.01
C LEU A 15 11.42 -4.43 -13.13
N ILE A 16 10.57 -3.45 -13.48
CA ILE A 16 9.30 -3.23 -12.76
C ILE A 16 8.35 -4.42 -12.96
N ALA A 17 8.22 -4.92 -14.19
CA ALA A 17 7.36 -6.04 -14.52
C ALA A 17 7.81 -7.33 -13.80
N THR A 18 9.10 -7.64 -13.85
CA THR A 18 9.70 -8.79 -13.14
C THR A 18 9.54 -8.64 -11.63
N GLY A 19 9.76 -7.45 -11.08
CA GLY A 19 9.55 -7.19 -9.65
C GLY A 19 8.10 -7.42 -9.23
N LEU A 20 7.14 -6.90 -10.00
CA LEU A 20 5.71 -7.09 -9.75
C LEU A 20 5.32 -8.57 -9.83
N LEU A 21 5.78 -9.28 -10.86
CA LEU A 21 5.51 -10.69 -11.07
C LEU A 21 6.08 -11.55 -9.94
N THR A 22 7.33 -11.30 -9.52
CA THR A 22 7.94 -11.98 -8.38
C THR A 22 7.16 -11.70 -7.10
N CYS A 23 6.75 -10.46 -6.85
CA CYS A 23 5.98 -10.09 -5.67
C CYS A 23 4.63 -10.83 -5.61
N ILE A 24 3.90 -10.89 -6.73
CA ILE A 24 2.62 -11.62 -6.84
C ILE A 24 2.82 -13.13 -6.65
N ASN A 25 3.85 -13.72 -7.28
CA ASN A 25 4.14 -15.14 -7.12
C ASN A 25 4.49 -15.50 -5.67
N LEU A 26 5.31 -14.68 -5.00
CA LEU A 26 5.61 -14.85 -3.59
C LEU A 26 4.34 -14.75 -2.73
N LEU A 27 3.51 -13.74 -2.97
CA LEU A 27 2.25 -13.57 -2.23
C LEU A 27 1.33 -14.78 -2.37
N VAL A 28 1.21 -15.35 -3.57
CA VAL A 28 0.38 -16.54 -3.82
C VAL A 28 0.93 -17.79 -3.13
N ILE A 29 2.25 -17.98 -3.11
CA ILE A 29 2.89 -19.12 -2.44
C ILE A 29 2.72 -19.03 -0.91
N PHE A 30 2.85 -17.83 -0.33
CA PHE A 30 2.74 -17.62 1.11
C PHE A 30 1.31 -17.51 1.63
N ALA A 31 0.34 -17.18 0.77
CA ALA A 31 -1.04 -17.04 1.19
C ALA A 31 -1.72 -18.41 1.32
N PRO A 32 -2.12 -18.82 2.54
CA PRO A 32 -2.75 -20.13 2.76
C PRO A 32 -4.19 -20.18 2.22
N ASN A 33 -4.82 -19.02 1.98
CA ASN A 33 -6.21 -18.90 1.57
C ASN A 33 -6.44 -17.71 0.64
N ILE A 34 -7.37 -17.85 -0.32
CA ILE A 34 -7.77 -16.79 -1.24
C ILE A 34 -8.41 -15.59 -0.51
N LEU A 35 -9.11 -15.84 0.60
CA LEU A 35 -9.65 -14.80 1.48
C LEU A 35 -8.53 -13.93 2.09
N GLY A 36 -7.40 -14.52 2.43
CA GLY A 36 -6.23 -13.79 2.90
C GLY A 36 -5.71 -12.83 1.83
N ILE A 37 -5.63 -13.29 0.58
CA ILE A 37 -5.19 -12.48 -0.56
C ILE A 37 -6.10 -11.27 -0.75
N PHE A 38 -7.42 -11.47 -0.75
CA PHE A 38 -8.39 -10.37 -0.80
C PHE A 38 -8.28 -9.43 0.40
N GLY A 39 -8.00 -9.97 1.59
CA GLY A 39 -7.72 -9.20 2.79
C GLY A 39 -6.51 -8.28 2.63
N VAL A 40 -5.38 -8.79 2.12
CA VAL A 40 -4.14 -8.01 1.89
C VAL A 40 -4.36 -6.93 0.84
N ILE A 41 -5.03 -7.27 -0.28
CA ILE A 41 -5.35 -6.33 -1.34
C ILE A 41 -6.27 -5.22 -0.81
N GLY A 42 -7.33 -5.58 -0.07
CA GLY A 42 -8.26 -4.63 0.53
C GLY A 42 -7.59 -3.75 1.59
N ALA A 43 -6.82 -4.33 2.49
CA ALA A 43 -6.09 -3.64 3.55
C ALA A 43 -5.02 -2.68 3.02
N THR A 44 -4.52 -2.90 1.80
CA THR A 44 -3.56 -2.00 1.15
C THR A 44 -4.29 -0.93 0.32
N SER A 45 -5.24 -1.33 -0.52
CA SER A 45 -5.90 -0.43 -1.48
C SER A 45 -6.87 0.54 -0.82
N ALA A 46 -7.66 0.11 0.16
CA ALA A 46 -8.63 0.95 0.83
C ALA A 46 -7.98 2.15 1.55
N PRO A 47 -6.99 1.98 2.44
CA PRO A 47 -6.37 3.13 3.09
C PRO A 47 -5.53 3.98 2.13
N CYS A 48 -4.95 3.39 1.08
CA CYS A 48 -4.28 4.17 0.03
C CYS A 48 -5.25 5.13 -0.68
N LEU A 49 -6.44 4.65 -1.06
CA LEU A 49 -7.42 5.46 -1.78
C LEU A 49 -8.18 6.43 -0.87
N ILE A 50 -8.45 6.06 0.38
CA ILE A 50 -9.27 6.86 1.29
C ILE A 50 -8.43 7.90 2.05
N PHE A 51 -7.24 7.54 2.53
CA PHE A 51 -6.42 8.43 3.37
C PHE A 51 -5.27 9.08 2.60
N ILE A 52 -4.53 8.27 1.82
CA ILE A 52 -3.30 8.74 1.18
C ILE A 52 -3.60 9.56 -0.10
N PHE A 53 -4.59 9.15 -0.90
CA PHE A 53 -4.97 9.86 -2.12
C PHE A 53 -5.38 11.32 -1.87
N PRO A 54 -6.33 11.66 -0.97
CA PRO A 54 -6.68 13.06 -0.72
C PRO A 54 -5.51 13.85 -0.14
N ALA A 55 -4.63 13.24 0.67
CA ALA A 55 -3.43 13.91 1.18
C ALA A 55 -2.42 14.25 0.06
N ILE A 56 -2.22 13.35 -0.90
CA ILE A 56 -1.36 13.60 -2.06
C ILE A 56 -1.96 14.68 -2.97
N PHE A 57 -3.27 14.63 -3.24
CA PHE A 57 -3.94 15.68 -4.02
C PHE A 57 -3.86 17.03 -3.34
N TYR A 58 -4.07 17.07 -2.02
CA TYR A 58 -3.94 18.29 -1.25
C TYR A 58 -2.53 18.88 -1.37
N PHE A 59 -1.49 18.05 -1.26
CA PHE A 59 -0.09 18.50 -1.39
C PHE A 59 0.31 18.88 -2.82
N ARG A 60 -0.29 18.26 -3.85
CA ARG A 60 0.02 18.53 -5.26
C ARG A 60 -0.77 19.71 -5.84
N ILE A 61 -2.01 19.90 -5.41
CA ILE A 61 -2.89 20.98 -5.89
C ILE A 61 -2.59 22.30 -5.16
N VAL A 62 -2.26 22.26 -3.87
CA VAL A 62 -1.97 23.46 -3.08
C VAL A 62 -0.46 23.73 -3.08
N PRO A 63 0.05 24.66 -3.91
CA PRO A 63 1.48 24.97 -3.95
C PRO A 63 1.95 25.53 -2.60
N THR A 64 3.13 25.08 -2.18
CA THR A 64 3.82 25.52 -0.95
C THR A 64 4.01 27.03 -0.86
N GLU A 65 3.92 27.74 -1.98
CA GLU A 65 4.07 29.19 -2.10
C GLU A 65 2.88 30.01 -1.52
N LYS A 66 1.65 29.46 -1.46
CA LYS A 66 0.46 30.21 -1.03
C LYS A 66 0.13 30.12 0.46
N GLU A 67 0.70 29.15 1.18
CA GLU A 67 0.52 28.99 2.62
C GLU A 67 1.82 28.50 3.27
N PRO A 68 2.29 29.10 4.37
CA PRO A 68 3.51 28.67 5.06
C PRO A 68 3.44 27.18 5.36
N ALA A 69 4.59 26.50 5.35
CA ALA A 69 4.72 25.05 5.62
C ALA A 69 4.19 24.61 7.01
N ARG A 70 3.67 25.54 7.81
CA ARG A 70 3.09 25.39 9.15
C ARG A 70 1.58 25.66 9.23
N SER A 71 0.87 25.74 8.10
CA SER A 71 -0.60 25.89 8.10
C SER A 71 -1.27 24.62 8.61
N THR A 72 -2.27 24.76 9.50
CA THR A 72 -3.04 23.64 10.09
C THR A 72 -3.52 22.60 9.09
N PRO A 73 -3.98 22.94 7.86
CA PRO A 73 -4.45 21.92 6.92
C PRO A 73 -3.33 21.08 6.29
N LYS A 74 -2.08 21.57 6.17
CA LYS A 74 -0.93 20.77 5.72
C LYS A 74 -0.50 19.74 6.76
N ILE A 75 -0.50 20.13 8.04
CA ILE A 75 -0.21 19.22 9.15
C ILE A 75 -1.29 18.16 9.26
N LEU A 76 -2.56 18.56 9.09
CA LEU A 76 -3.68 17.63 9.13
C LEU A 76 -3.63 16.65 7.95
N ALA A 77 -3.32 17.10 6.73
CA ALA A 77 -3.12 16.22 5.57
C ALA A 77 -1.97 15.22 5.79
N LEU A 78 -0.85 15.66 6.37
CA LEU A 78 0.27 14.78 6.71
C LEU A 78 -0.08 13.77 7.81
N CYS A 79 -0.80 14.22 8.85
CA CYS A 79 -1.29 13.36 9.92
C CYS A 79 -2.30 12.33 9.38
N PHE A 80 -3.18 12.72 8.46
CA PHE A 80 -4.15 11.83 7.82
C PHE A 80 -3.47 10.78 6.94
N ALA A 81 -2.43 11.16 6.19
CA ALA A 81 -1.60 10.21 5.46
C ALA A 81 -0.85 9.26 6.41
N GLY A 82 -0.32 9.78 7.53
CA GLY A 82 0.34 8.98 8.57
C GLY A 82 -0.60 7.98 9.23
N LEU A 83 -1.83 8.39 9.55
CA LEU A 83 -2.88 7.51 10.05
C LEU A 83 -3.25 6.43 9.03
N GLY A 84 -3.35 6.79 7.74
CA GLY A 84 -3.55 5.82 6.66
C GLY A 84 -2.44 4.76 6.60
N LEU A 85 -1.18 5.16 6.74
CA LEU A 85 -0.05 4.24 6.80
C LEU A 85 -0.06 3.37 8.06
N LEU A 86 -0.41 3.93 9.23
CA LEU A 86 -0.54 3.18 10.47
C LEU A 86 -1.65 2.13 10.40
N LEU A 87 -2.82 2.50 9.86
CA LEU A 87 -3.91 1.55 9.67
C LEU A 87 -3.54 0.44 8.68
N MET A 88 -2.84 0.79 7.59
CA MET A 88 -2.33 -0.19 6.62
C MET A 88 -1.35 -1.18 7.26
N THR A 89 -0.37 -0.71 8.05
CA THR A 89 0.60 -1.61 8.71
C THR A 89 -0.06 -2.48 9.80
N MET A 90 -1.01 -1.93 10.55
CA MET A 90 -1.76 -2.67 11.57
C MET A 90 -2.62 -3.78 10.94
N SER A 91 -3.38 -3.46 9.90
CA SER A 91 -4.23 -4.44 9.21
C SER A 91 -3.39 -5.54 8.53
N LEU A 92 -2.29 -5.18 7.87
CA LEU A 92 -1.39 -6.17 7.28
C LEU A 92 -0.76 -7.08 8.34
N SER A 93 -0.30 -6.52 9.46
CA SER A 93 0.26 -7.30 10.56
C SER A 93 -0.76 -8.28 11.14
N PHE A 94 -2.01 -7.83 11.33
CA PHE A 94 -3.09 -8.70 11.81
C PHE A 94 -3.37 -9.86 10.85
N ILE A 95 -3.44 -9.60 9.54
CA ILE A 95 -3.64 -10.64 8.52
C ILE A 95 -2.49 -11.65 8.52
N ILE A 96 -1.24 -11.18 8.61
CA ILE A 96 -0.06 -12.06 8.65
C ILE A 96 -0.06 -12.91 9.94
N ILE A 97 -0.38 -12.33 11.09
CA ILE A 97 -0.49 -13.07 12.36
C ILE A 97 -1.59 -14.12 12.28
N ASP A 98 -2.73 -13.80 11.67
CA ASP A 98 -3.82 -14.74 11.43
C ASP A 98 -3.39 -15.89 10.49
N TRP A 99 -2.58 -15.61 9.45
CA TRP A 99 -2.03 -16.68 8.60
C TRP A 99 -1.09 -17.61 9.36
N LEU A 100 -0.19 -17.04 10.17
CA LEU A 100 0.75 -17.80 11.00
C LEU A 100 0.02 -18.61 12.08
N SER A 101 -1.02 -18.04 12.70
CA SER A 101 -1.78 -18.66 13.80
C SER A 101 -2.86 -19.63 13.30
N GLY A 102 -3.43 -19.39 12.12
CA GLY A 102 -4.43 -20.24 11.46
C GLY A 102 -3.82 -21.51 10.87
N THR A 103 -2.54 -21.48 10.50
CA THR A 103 -1.79 -22.68 10.09
C THR A 103 -1.70 -23.70 11.23
N SER A 104 -1.66 -23.28 12.50
CA SER A 104 -1.69 -24.18 13.66
C SER A 104 -3.03 -24.88 13.92
N ARG A 105 -4.10 -24.56 13.18
CA ARG A 105 -5.43 -25.19 13.33
C ARG A 105 -5.81 -26.16 12.21
N HIS A 106 -4.99 -26.32 11.16
CA HIS A 106 -5.21 -27.33 10.10
C HIS A 106 -4.64 -28.72 10.48
N GLY A 107 -4.91 -29.14 11.72
CA GLY A 107 -4.39 -30.39 12.29
C GLY A 107 -5.40 -31.16 13.14
N GLY A 108 -6.71 -31.03 12.89
CA GLY A 108 -7.68 -31.91 13.54
C GLY A 108 -9.14 -31.57 13.27
N SER A 109 -9.78 -32.39 12.44
CA SER A 109 -11.00 -33.14 12.80
C SER A 109 -11.49 -33.94 11.59
N HIS A 110 -11.30 -35.26 11.67
CA HIS A 110 -12.29 -36.22 11.20
C HIS A 110 -13.61 -36.01 11.94
#